data_AF-A0A3D0Q8D9-F1
#
_entry.id   AF-A0A3D0Q8D9-F1
#
_cell.length_a   1.000
_cell.length_b   1.000
_cell.length_c   1.000
_cell.angle_alpha   90.00
_cell.angle_beta   90.00
_cell.angle_gamma   90.00
#
_symmetry.space_group_name_H-M   'P 1'
#
loop_
_entity.id
_entity.type
_entity.pdbx_description
1 polymer ?
#
loop_
_entity_poly.entity_id
_entity_poly.type
_entity_poly.pdbx_seq_one_letter_code
_entity_poly.pdbx_strand_id
1 'polypeptide(L)'
;MKKVYLYGGIAVVALFVLGYMFLGNGKKTETTTVGQVQRLVKVIRGDLNLTVSANGVVQPINKVEIRSKAGGQILALNFEEGSFVQKGDLLVIVDTTQTKNEYEQAKADLASSTQAVSQAENNARRSKELYEKKLISDQEADQSKVDFVRAQTSLVRAKAALSTAEDKLRDTRVLAPITGVILSRSVDLGQIIASAMSNVGGGTVLATVADMEEVYVNTNVDEVDIGKVTVGQRAKVVADAYPEDSFMGEVLRISPLGKTLQNVTTFNVVVVVRNIGGKLKAGMSASVDIEIFRRQSVVLVPNEALKDPKSEQGQAMMANLKVDSTKMKAEAEQKSIAQSAAKEGKEMTIEQIREKMQSASGEERDKLRQQLREKFQKLSPEERQKMMSQFGGRMGGGQRGEGGQGGFSGGGGMAGGGTMSGGDGTRPRRQSQVSNINETKERVVMVKEGDTFVPRLVRVGASNFDYAEVLEGLKEGDEIQVTTISRAKLAAEQMNERMRSNTGLGGVAGGGGGRPH
;
A
#
# COMPACT_ATOMS: atom_id res chain seq x y z
N MET A 1 32.91 -77.96 -34.91
CA MET A 1 31.89 -77.80 -33.85
C MET A 1 31.91 -76.46 -33.10
N LYS A 2 32.80 -75.48 -33.40
CA LYS A 2 32.86 -74.18 -32.66
C LYS A 2 31.94 -73.05 -33.20
N LYS A 3 31.45 -73.13 -34.44
CA LYS A 3 30.60 -72.07 -35.03
C LYS A 3 29.11 -72.18 -34.67
N VAL A 4 28.63 -73.36 -34.28
CA VAL A 4 27.21 -73.58 -33.94
C VAL A 4 26.85 -72.97 -32.58
N TYR A 5 27.77 -72.96 -31.62
CA TYR A 5 27.58 -72.31 -30.31
C TYR A 5 27.62 -70.78 -30.38
N LEU A 6 28.30 -70.20 -31.38
CA LEU A 6 28.36 -68.74 -31.56
C LEU A 6 27.03 -68.17 -32.07
N TYR A 7 26.38 -68.85 -33.03
CA TYR A 7 25.06 -68.44 -33.51
C TYR A 7 23.94 -68.72 -32.50
N GLY A 8 24.06 -69.79 -31.70
CA GLY A 8 23.14 -70.06 -30.59
C GLY A 8 23.20 -68.98 -29.50
N GLY A 9 24.38 -68.47 -29.16
CA GLY A 9 24.54 -67.39 -28.19
C GLY A 9 23.92 -66.07 -28.65
N ILE A 10 24.09 -65.71 -29.93
CA ILE A 10 23.54 -64.46 -30.49
C ILE A 10 22.01 -64.52 -30.55
N ALA A 11 21.42 -65.67 -30.87
CA ALA A 11 19.96 -65.84 -30.89
C ALA A 11 19.33 -65.71 -29.48
N VAL A 12 20.01 -66.22 -28.45
CA VAL A 12 19.54 -66.09 -27.06
C VAL A 12 19.65 -64.65 -26.58
N VAL A 13 20.74 -63.94 -26.89
CA VAL A 13 20.89 -62.52 -26.53
C VAL A 13 19.87 -61.65 -27.27
N ALA A 14 19.60 -61.93 -28.56
CA ALA A 14 18.57 -61.22 -29.32
C ALA A 14 17.16 -61.44 -28.73
N LEU A 15 16.84 -62.66 -28.27
CA LEU A 15 15.57 -62.95 -27.59
C LEU A 15 15.47 -62.28 -26.21
N PHE A 16 16.57 -62.16 -25.47
CA PHE A 16 16.60 -61.41 -24.22
C PHE A 16 16.45 -59.91 -24.44
N VAL A 17 17.04 -59.34 -25.49
CA VAL A 17 16.89 -57.92 -25.84
C VAL A 17 15.47 -57.63 -26.35
N LEU A 18 14.90 -58.50 -27.18
CA LEU A 18 13.50 -58.40 -27.61
C LEU A 18 12.53 -58.58 -26.43
N GLY A 19 12.81 -59.50 -25.51
CA GLY A 19 12.04 -59.68 -24.28
C GLY A 19 12.13 -58.47 -23.35
N TYR A 20 13.31 -57.88 -23.20
CA TYR A 20 13.51 -56.67 -22.39
C TYR A 20 12.86 -55.43 -23.01
N MET A 21 12.87 -55.33 -24.34
CA MET A 21 12.23 -54.23 -25.07
C MET A 21 10.70 -54.35 -25.10
N PHE A 22 10.14 -55.57 -25.05
CA PHE A 22 8.69 -55.79 -24.91
C PHE A 22 8.18 -55.69 -23.46
N LEU A 23 9.01 -55.95 -22.45
CA LEU A 23 8.64 -55.76 -21.04
C LEU A 23 8.83 -54.31 -20.54
N GLY A 24 9.53 -53.45 -21.30
CA GLY A 24 9.89 -52.08 -20.90
C GLY A 24 8.83 -50.99 -21.09
N ASN A 25 7.73 -51.23 -21.82
CA ASN A 25 6.74 -50.19 -22.17
C ASN A 25 5.31 -50.54 -21.74
N GLY A 26 5.17 -51.02 -20.50
CA GLY A 26 3.89 -51.28 -19.84
C GLY A 26 3.55 -50.33 -18.70
N LYS A 27 4.08 -49.09 -18.67
CA LYS A 27 3.50 -48.06 -17.81
C LYS A 27 2.19 -47.61 -18.44
N LYS A 28 1.11 -48.27 -18.03
CA LYS A 28 -0.25 -47.77 -18.17
C LYS A 28 -0.20 -46.29 -17.79
N THR A 29 -0.36 -45.44 -18.80
CA THR A 29 -0.77 -44.07 -18.56
C THR A 29 -2.19 -44.22 -18.03
N GLU A 30 -2.32 -44.39 -16.71
CA GLU A 30 -3.53 -43.94 -16.05
C GLU A 30 -3.62 -42.47 -16.43
N THR A 31 -4.45 -42.19 -17.42
CA THR A 31 -5.13 -40.92 -17.49
C THR A 31 -5.87 -40.86 -16.17
N THR A 32 -5.22 -40.31 -15.14
CA THR A 32 -5.89 -39.76 -13.99
C THR A 32 -6.81 -38.72 -14.60
N THR A 33 -8.02 -39.14 -14.90
CA THR A 33 -9.14 -38.23 -15.04
C THR A 33 -9.12 -37.53 -13.71
N VAL A 34 -8.62 -36.30 -13.69
CA VAL A 34 -8.76 -35.42 -12.55
C VAL A 34 -10.26 -35.23 -12.43
N GLY A 35 -10.93 -36.14 -11.73
CA GLY A 35 -12.30 -35.98 -11.32
C GLY A 35 -12.31 -34.67 -10.57
N GLN A 36 -12.97 -33.67 -11.15
CA GLN A 36 -13.26 -32.46 -10.42
C GLN A 36 -13.97 -32.93 -9.15
N VAL A 37 -13.34 -32.76 -7.99
CA VAL A 37 -13.99 -33.04 -6.72
C VAL A 37 -15.04 -31.94 -6.59
N GLN A 38 -16.26 -32.26 -7.00
CA GLN A 38 -17.41 -31.37 -6.89
C GLN A 38 -17.83 -31.40 -5.44
N ARG A 39 -17.58 -30.31 -4.73
CA ARG A 39 -18.03 -30.16 -3.34
C ARG A 39 -19.33 -29.39 -3.34
N LEU A 40 -20.33 -29.94 -2.66
CA LEU A 40 -21.57 -29.24 -2.39
C LEU A 40 -21.39 -28.32 -1.19
N VAL A 41 -21.73 -27.04 -1.36
CA VAL A 41 -21.69 -26.02 -0.31
C VAL A 41 -23.05 -25.37 -0.21
N LYS A 42 -23.51 -25.09 1.01
CA LYS A 42 -24.77 -24.37 1.24
C LYS A 42 -24.51 -22.87 1.23
N VAL A 43 -25.43 -22.12 0.65
CA VAL A 43 -25.45 -20.67 0.73
C VAL A 43 -25.82 -20.27 2.16
N ILE A 44 -24.95 -19.50 2.81
CA ILE A 44 -25.11 -19.07 4.20
C ILE A 44 -25.42 -17.58 4.27
N ARG A 45 -26.14 -17.16 5.31
CA ARG A 45 -26.26 -15.75 5.64
C ARG A 45 -25.22 -15.37 6.69
N GLY A 46 -24.51 -14.28 6.47
CA GLY A 46 -23.42 -13.85 7.36
C GLY A 46 -22.99 -12.41 7.12
N ASP A 47 -21.96 -12.00 7.85
CA ASP A 47 -21.36 -10.67 7.71
C ASP A 47 -20.26 -10.69 6.64
N LEU A 48 -20.31 -9.74 5.71
CA LEU A 48 -19.27 -9.51 4.72
C LEU A 48 -18.42 -8.31 5.13
N ASN A 49 -17.15 -8.57 5.47
CA ASN A 49 -16.17 -7.53 5.74
C ASN A 49 -15.17 -7.45 4.58
N LEU A 50 -15.01 -6.25 4.03
CA LEU A 50 -13.96 -5.94 3.06
C LEU A 50 -12.86 -5.18 3.80
N THR A 51 -11.66 -5.75 3.75
CA THR A 51 -10.47 -5.17 4.33
C THR A 51 -9.46 -4.82 3.24
N VAL A 52 -8.63 -3.81 3.50
CA VAL A 52 -7.38 -3.61 2.79
C VAL A 52 -6.24 -3.93 3.74
N SER A 53 -5.45 -4.92 3.34
CA SER A 53 -4.26 -5.35 4.07
C SER A 53 -3.07 -4.53 3.61
N ALA A 54 -2.28 -4.06 4.56
CA ALA A 54 -1.06 -3.33 4.29
C ALA A 54 -0.01 -3.59 5.37
N ASN A 55 1.25 -3.49 4.99
CA ASN A 55 2.37 -3.72 5.90
C ASN A 55 2.78 -2.41 6.57
N GLY A 56 3.07 -2.49 7.86
CA GLY A 56 3.47 -1.34 8.65
C GLY A 56 4.53 -1.67 9.69
N VAL A 57 5.02 -0.60 10.34
CA VAL A 57 6.00 -0.67 11.42
C VAL A 57 5.43 0.04 12.63
N VAL A 58 5.53 -0.60 13.80
CA VAL A 58 5.13 -0.04 15.09
C VAL A 58 6.13 1.04 15.51
N GLN A 59 5.62 2.20 15.89
CA GLN A 59 6.35 3.36 16.37
C GLN A 59 5.70 3.89 17.66
N PRO A 60 6.49 4.41 18.59
CA PRO A 60 5.94 5.10 19.76
C PRO A 60 5.27 6.42 19.36
N ILE A 61 4.32 6.88 20.16
CA ILE A 61 3.69 8.20 19.98
C ILE A 61 4.71 9.30 20.27
N ASN A 62 5.36 9.23 21.43
CA ASN A 62 6.34 10.20 21.88
C ASN A 62 7.69 9.51 22.01
N LYS A 63 8.70 10.01 21.30
CA LYS A 63 10.09 9.55 21.39
C LYS A 63 10.97 10.75 21.72
N VAL A 64 11.73 10.67 22.82
CA VAL A 64 12.62 11.73 23.27
C VAL A 64 14.01 11.18 23.49
N GLU A 65 14.99 11.80 22.84
CA GLU A 65 16.41 11.57 23.11
C GLU A 65 16.84 12.42 24.30
N ILE A 66 17.31 11.76 25.35
CA ILE A 66 17.81 12.39 26.56
C ILE A 66 19.29 12.68 26.37
N ARG A 67 19.65 13.96 26.47
CA ARG A 67 21.02 14.45 26.32
C ARG A 67 21.45 15.17 27.58
N SER A 68 22.74 15.11 27.89
CA SER A 68 23.27 15.82 29.05
C SER A 68 23.44 17.31 28.78
N LYS A 69 23.00 18.13 29.74
CA LYS A 69 23.30 19.56 29.77
C LYS A 69 24.65 19.86 30.42
N ALA A 70 25.14 19.00 31.31
CA ALA A 70 26.46 19.09 31.91
C ALA A 70 27.46 18.17 31.18
N GLY A 71 28.71 18.61 31.08
CA GLY A 71 29.82 17.76 30.61
C GLY A 71 30.58 17.21 31.81
N GLY A 72 31.15 16.01 31.69
CA GLY A 72 31.89 15.36 32.76
C GLY A 72 31.84 13.84 32.68
N GLN A 73 32.40 13.17 33.69
CA GLN A 73 32.36 11.71 33.79
C GLN A 73 31.03 11.24 34.41
N ILE A 74 30.46 10.15 33.88
CA ILE A 74 29.28 9.51 34.48
C ILE A 74 29.69 8.77 35.76
N LEU A 75 29.19 9.23 36.90
CA LEU A 75 29.44 8.62 38.22
C LEU A 75 28.41 7.53 38.57
N ALA A 76 27.16 7.71 38.16
CA ALA A 76 26.09 6.75 38.40
C ALA A 76 25.13 6.69 37.21
N LEU A 77 24.64 5.49 36.94
CA LEU A 77 23.67 5.19 35.90
C LEU A 77 22.57 4.32 36.53
N ASN A 78 21.35 4.85 36.55
CA ASN A 78 20.23 4.34 37.36
C ASN A 78 19.11 3.73 36.49
N PHE A 79 19.44 3.29 35.28
CA PHE A 79 18.46 2.75 34.35
C PHE A 79 19.06 1.68 33.42
N GLU A 80 18.20 0.85 32.84
CA GLU A 80 18.60 -0.16 31.87
C GLU A 80 17.70 -0.09 30.62
N GLU A 81 18.17 -0.65 29.51
CA GLU A 81 17.34 -0.79 28.31
C GLU A 81 16.12 -1.66 28.59
N GLY A 82 14.94 -1.21 28.19
CA GLY A 82 13.67 -1.88 28.46
C GLY A 82 13.07 -1.60 29.84
N SER A 83 13.77 -0.87 30.73
CA SER A 83 13.20 -0.44 32.01
C SER A 83 12.17 0.68 31.82
N PHE A 84 11.14 0.67 32.68
CA PHE A 84 10.13 1.72 32.75
C PHE A 84 10.59 2.82 33.70
N VAL A 85 10.45 4.07 33.29
CA VAL A 85 10.83 5.26 34.07
C VAL A 85 9.69 6.25 34.09
N GLN A 86 9.56 6.96 35.20
CA GLN A 86 8.60 8.05 35.38
C GLN A 86 9.27 9.40 35.13
N LYS A 87 8.49 10.39 34.68
CA LYS A 87 8.95 11.76 34.55
C LYS A 87 9.54 12.26 35.88
N GLY A 88 10.78 12.72 35.83
CA GLY A 88 11.52 13.19 37.00
C GLY A 88 12.44 12.15 37.65
N ASP A 89 12.41 10.89 37.21
CA ASP A 89 13.32 9.87 37.71
C ASP A 89 14.78 10.23 37.37
N LEU A 90 15.68 9.97 38.32
CA LEU A 90 17.11 10.20 38.15
C LEU A 90 17.71 9.10 37.28
N LEU A 91 18.24 9.47 36.12
CA LEU A 91 18.82 8.54 35.16
C LEU A 91 20.34 8.49 35.27
N VAL A 92 20.99 9.66 35.28
CA VAL A 92 22.45 9.77 35.27
C VAL A 92 22.90 10.84 36.25
N ILE A 93 23.99 10.56 36.95
CA ILE A 93 24.73 11.54 37.73
C ILE A 93 26.07 11.78 37.04
N VAL A 94 26.31 13.03 36.64
CA VAL A 94 27.60 13.49 36.11
C VAL A 94 28.45 14.00 37.25
N ASP A 95 29.78 13.93 37.13
CA ASP A 95 30.70 14.48 38.12
C ASP A 95 30.37 15.94 38.46
N THR A 96 30.07 16.15 39.74
CA THR A 96 29.61 17.43 40.29
C THR A 96 30.72 18.24 40.93
N THR A 97 31.96 17.74 40.99
CA THR A 97 33.01 18.31 41.85
C THR A 97 33.26 19.79 41.54
N GLN A 98 33.47 20.13 40.26
CA GLN A 98 33.69 21.52 39.86
C GLN A 98 32.44 22.37 40.08
N THR A 99 31.27 21.88 39.68
CA THR A 99 30.01 22.64 39.75
C THR A 99 29.56 22.89 41.20
N LYS A 100 29.82 21.94 42.10
CA LYS A 100 29.57 22.08 43.53
C LYS A 100 30.48 23.15 44.13
N ASN A 101 31.76 23.18 43.75
CA ASN A 101 32.68 24.23 44.19
C ASN A 101 32.25 25.61 43.68
N GLU A 102 31.79 25.73 42.42
CA GLU A 102 31.22 26.96 41.87
C GLU A 102 29.97 27.42 42.64
N TYR A 103 29.09 26.49 43.02
CA TYR A 103 27.91 26.77 43.84
C TYR A 103 28.27 27.27 45.25
N GLU A 104 29.19 26.60 45.94
CA GLU A 104 29.62 27.02 47.29
C GLU A 104 30.32 28.39 47.26
N GLN A 105 31.12 28.68 46.22
CA GLN A 105 31.72 29.99 46.03
C GLN A 105 30.66 31.08 45.83
N ALA A 106 29.70 30.86 44.92
CA ALA A 106 28.63 31.84 44.67
C ALA A 106 27.75 32.06 45.90
N LYS A 107 27.53 31.02 46.71
CA LYS A 107 26.81 31.10 47.97
C LYS A 107 27.55 31.93 49.02
N ALA A 108 28.87 31.77 49.11
CA ALA A 108 29.73 32.60 49.97
C ALA A 108 29.71 34.07 49.52
N ASP A 109 29.77 34.34 48.21
CA ASP A 109 29.72 35.69 47.66
C ASP A 109 28.37 36.38 47.92
N LEU A 110 27.26 35.61 47.88
CA LEU A 110 25.94 36.10 48.27
C LEU A 110 25.90 36.48 49.76
N ALA A 111 26.45 35.63 50.63
CA ALA A 111 26.52 35.91 52.06
C ALA A 111 27.34 37.18 52.35
N SER A 112 28.50 37.32 51.71
CA SER A 112 29.35 38.51 51.80
C SER A 112 28.62 39.77 51.31
N SER A 113 27.98 39.70 50.14
CA SER A 113 27.23 40.83 49.58
C SER A 113 26.03 41.21 50.45
N THR A 114 25.35 40.23 51.05
CA THR A 114 24.22 40.48 51.97
C THR A 114 24.69 41.24 53.21
N GLN A 115 25.84 40.84 53.78
CA GLN A 115 26.43 41.56 54.90
C GLN A 115 26.86 42.98 54.51
N ALA A 116 27.41 43.16 53.31
CA ALA A 116 27.77 44.48 52.80
C ALA A 116 26.55 45.41 52.63
N VAL A 117 25.41 44.88 52.15
CA VAL A 117 24.15 45.65 52.08
C VAL A 117 23.69 46.06 53.47
N SER A 118 23.64 45.13 54.42
CA SER A 118 23.25 45.43 55.80
C SER A 118 24.13 46.52 56.42
N GLN A 119 25.44 46.44 56.20
CA GLN A 119 26.37 47.48 56.68
C GLN A 119 26.13 48.83 56.00
N ALA A 120 25.97 48.86 54.68
CA ALA A 120 25.75 50.08 53.92
C ALA A 120 24.38 50.71 54.23
N GLU A 121 23.35 49.90 54.47
CA GLU A 121 22.02 50.34 54.88
C GLU A 121 22.05 51.02 56.26
N ASN A 122 22.71 50.38 57.22
CA ASN A 122 22.89 50.95 58.56
C ASN A 122 23.69 52.25 58.51
N ASN A 123 24.69 52.35 57.63
CA ASN A 123 25.44 53.59 57.40
C ASN A 123 24.57 54.67 56.77
N ALA A 124 23.84 54.36 55.69
CA ALA A 124 22.95 55.31 55.02
C ALA A 124 21.83 55.81 55.96
N ARG A 125 21.27 54.93 56.80
CA ARG A 125 20.29 55.31 57.84
C ARG A 125 20.88 56.30 58.83
N ARG A 126 22.07 56.02 59.38
CA ARG A 126 22.76 56.92 60.30
C ARG A 126 23.11 58.26 59.65
N SER A 127 23.63 58.24 58.42
CA SER A 127 23.94 59.47 57.68
C SER A 127 22.69 60.30 57.42
N LYS A 128 21.55 59.67 57.08
CA LYS A 128 20.28 60.37 56.92
C LYS A 128 19.84 61.08 58.21
N GLU A 129 19.91 60.39 59.35
CA GLU A 129 19.56 60.98 60.65
C GLU A 129 20.48 62.16 61.04
N LEU A 130 21.78 62.07 60.73
CA LEU A 130 22.74 63.14 60.98
C LEU A 130 22.54 64.33 60.03
N TYR A 131 22.18 64.07 58.77
CA TYR A 131 21.88 65.08 57.77
C TYR A 131 20.63 65.88 58.14
N GLU A 132 19.56 65.21 58.61
CA GLU A 132 18.35 65.87 59.11
C GLU A 132 18.64 66.80 60.31
N LYS A 133 19.66 66.46 61.11
CA LYS A 133 20.17 67.29 62.21
C LYS A 133 21.19 68.34 61.77
N LYS A 134 21.49 68.45 60.46
CA LYS A 134 22.50 69.35 59.87
C LYS A 134 23.92 69.14 60.42
N LEU A 135 24.27 67.90 60.79
CA LEU A 135 25.57 67.55 61.37
C LEU A 135 26.59 67.04 60.32
N ILE A 136 26.14 66.74 59.10
CA ILE A 136 26.99 66.32 57.98
C ILE A 136 26.64 67.09 56.70
N SER A 137 27.54 67.08 55.72
CA SER A 137 27.33 67.74 54.43
C SER A 137 26.38 66.96 53.49
N ASP A 138 25.83 67.64 52.48
CA ASP A 138 25.04 67.00 51.40
C ASP A 138 25.85 65.89 50.72
N GLN A 139 27.14 66.17 50.44
CA GLN A 139 28.04 65.23 49.78
C GLN A 139 28.24 63.93 50.59
N GLU A 140 28.38 64.02 51.91
CA GLU A 140 28.52 62.84 52.78
C GLU A 140 27.22 62.02 52.85
N ALA A 141 26.06 62.69 52.90
CA ALA A 141 24.76 62.03 52.88
C ALA A 141 24.53 61.30 51.55
N ASP A 142 24.78 61.96 50.43
CA ASP A 142 24.65 61.37 49.09
C ASP A 142 25.62 60.22 48.86
N GLN A 143 26.87 60.33 49.34
CA GLN A 143 27.85 59.25 49.24
C GLN A 143 27.36 57.97 49.94
N SER A 144 26.79 58.09 51.14
CA SER A 144 26.25 56.94 51.88
C SER A 144 25.09 56.26 51.15
N LYS A 145 24.26 57.04 50.44
CA LYS A 145 23.16 56.54 49.62
C LYS A 145 23.68 55.82 48.37
N VAL A 146 24.68 56.40 47.70
CA VAL A 146 25.37 55.77 46.57
C VAL A 146 26.01 54.45 46.99
N ASP A 147 26.66 54.39 48.15
CA ASP A 147 27.29 53.18 48.68
C ASP A 147 26.24 52.09 48.98
N PHE A 148 25.09 52.45 49.53
CA PHE A 148 23.97 51.52 49.73
C PHE A 148 23.45 50.97 48.39
N VAL A 149 23.22 51.82 47.39
CA VAL A 149 22.78 51.39 46.05
C VAL A 149 23.83 50.49 45.39
N ARG A 150 25.12 50.79 45.57
CA ARG A 150 26.22 49.96 45.07
C ARG A 150 26.25 48.58 45.71
N ALA A 151 26.09 48.52 47.04
CA ALA A 151 26.00 47.26 47.77
C ALA A 151 24.78 46.45 47.32
N GLN A 152 23.62 47.10 47.15
CA GLN A 152 22.41 46.46 46.63
C GLN A 152 22.60 45.92 45.22
N THR A 153 23.29 46.65 44.34
CA THR A 153 23.64 46.18 42.99
C THR A 153 24.56 44.96 43.05
N SER A 154 25.55 44.96 43.94
CA SER A 154 26.43 43.80 44.18
C SER A 154 25.63 42.58 44.66
N LEU A 155 24.66 42.79 45.56
CA LEU A 155 23.78 41.72 46.02
C LEU A 155 22.95 41.11 44.88
N VAL A 156 22.39 41.94 44.00
CA VAL A 156 21.65 41.45 42.83
C VAL A 156 22.57 40.62 41.92
N ARG A 157 23.81 41.07 41.68
CA ARG A 157 24.80 40.31 40.90
C ARG A 157 25.13 38.97 41.56
N ALA A 158 25.35 38.95 42.87
CA ALA A 158 25.66 37.73 43.61
C ALA A 158 24.48 36.74 43.60
N LYS A 159 23.23 37.23 43.72
CA LYS A 159 22.03 36.40 43.59
C LYS A 159 21.93 35.76 42.20
N ALA A 160 22.18 36.53 41.13
CA ALA A 160 22.16 36.01 39.76
C ALA A 160 23.27 34.96 39.53
N ALA A 161 24.47 35.20 40.10
CA ALA A 161 25.57 34.24 40.05
C ALA A 161 25.24 32.93 40.78
N LEU A 162 24.63 33.00 41.97
CA LEU A 162 24.18 31.81 42.70
C LEU A 162 23.11 31.03 41.92
N SER A 163 22.10 31.70 41.38
CA SER A 163 21.08 31.05 40.55
C SER A 163 21.69 30.31 39.36
N THR A 164 22.68 30.92 38.70
CA THR A 164 23.39 30.28 37.58
C THR A 164 24.19 29.06 38.03
N ALA A 165 24.87 29.15 39.17
CA ALA A 165 25.64 28.04 39.72
C ALA A 165 24.74 26.89 40.21
N GLU A 166 23.58 27.20 40.78
CA GLU A 166 22.56 26.24 41.18
C GLU A 166 21.95 25.51 39.97
N ASP A 167 21.62 26.24 38.89
CA ASP A 167 21.12 25.64 37.66
C ASP A 167 22.15 24.69 37.04
N LYS A 168 23.42 25.09 36.99
CA LYS A 168 24.51 24.20 36.53
C LYS A 168 24.60 22.95 37.40
N LEU A 169 24.50 23.09 38.72
CA LEU A 169 24.56 21.95 39.65
C LEU A 169 23.37 21.01 39.44
N ARG A 170 22.17 21.55 39.24
CA ARG A 170 20.98 20.76 38.90
C ARG A 170 21.16 20.03 37.57
N ASP A 171 21.77 20.68 36.57
CA ASP A 171 22.01 20.10 35.24
C ASP A 171 23.02 18.93 35.24
N THR A 172 23.78 18.73 36.33
CA THR A 172 24.61 17.51 36.52
C THR A 172 23.79 16.25 36.80
N ARG A 173 22.52 16.42 37.23
CA ARG A 173 21.58 15.33 37.47
C ARG A 173 20.63 15.26 36.30
N VAL A 174 20.78 14.22 35.49
CA VAL A 174 19.93 14.03 34.32
C VAL A 174 18.67 13.29 34.75
N LEU A 175 17.53 13.94 34.58
CA LEU A 175 16.22 13.39 34.91
C LEU A 175 15.46 12.97 33.65
N ALA A 176 14.52 12.02 33.79
CA ALA A 176 13.63 11.63 32.72
C ALA A 176 12.64 12.77 32.37
N PRO A 177 12.58 13.24 31.10
CA PRO A 177 11.68 14.32 30.70
C PRO A 177 10.22 13.87 30.53
N ILE A 178 10.01 12.58 30.25
CA ILE A 178 8.70 11.94 30.05
C ILE A 178 8.65 10.60 30.79
N THR A 179 7.45 10.16 31.12
CA THR A 179 7.19 8.79 31.59
C THR A 179 7.16 7.85 30.39
N GLY A 180 7.77 6.67 30.50
CA GLY A 180 7.80 5.71 29.41
C GLY A 180 8.85 4.62 29.60
N VAL A 181 9.17 3.91 28.51
CA VAL A 181 10.17 2.84 28.50
C VAL A 181 11.44 3.34 27.82
N ILE A 182 12.59 2.97 28.37
CA ILE A 182 13.88 3.24 27.74
C ILE A 182 14.08 2.31 26.55
N LEU A 183 14.11 2.87 25.35
CA LEU A 183 14.32 2.15 24.09
C LEU A 183 15.78 1.76 23.86
N SER A 184 16.70 2.63 24.27
CA SER A 184 18.13 2.43 24.08
C SER A 184 18.95 3.22 25.09
N ARG A 185 20.12 2.70 25.43
CA ARG A 185 21.16 3.29 26.28
C ARG A 185 22.41 3.47 25.43
N SER A 186 22.89 4.69 25.34
CA SER A 186 24.01 5.05 24.46
C SER A 186 25.28 5.44 25.21
N VAL A 187 25.30 5.25 26.54
CA VAL A 187 26.45 5.58 27.40
C VAL A 187 26.68 4.54 28.49
N ASP A 188 27.94 4.39 28.90
CA ASP A 188 28.38 3.49 29.97
C ASP A 188 28.86 4.25 31.22
N LEU A 189 28.83 3.55 32.37
CA LEU A 189 29.37 4.06 33.62
C LEU A 189 30.86 4.40 33.46
N GLY A 190 31.28 5.57 33.93
CA GLY A 190 32.66 6.04 33.81
C GLY A 190 33.01 6.68 32.47
N GLN A 191 32.11 6.72 31.48
CA GLN A 191 32.32 7.44 30.23
C GLN A 191 32.31 8.95 30.45
N ILE A 192 33.20 9.67 29.75
CA ILE A 192 33.19 11.13 29.71
C ILE A 192 32.23 11.59 28.60
N ILE A 193 31.26 12.40 28.99
CA ILE A 193 30.23 12.92 28.10
C ILE A 193 30.39 14.43 27.90
N ALA A 194 29.92 14.89 26.74
CA ALA A 194 30.03 16.27 26.33
C ALA A 194 28.66 16.96 26.49
N SER A 195 28.65 18.17 27.04
CA SER A 195 27.42 18.97 27.21
C SER A 195 26.79 19.31 25.86
N ALA A 196 25.46 19.22 25.77
CA ALA A 196 24.70 19.69 24.63
C ALA A 196 24.73 21.22 24.44
N MET A 197 25.04 21.98 25.49
CA MET A 197 25.10 23.45 25.42
C MET A 197 26.45 23.98 24.94
N SER A 198 27.54 23.22 25.16
CA SER A 198 28.89 23.65 24.77
C SER A 198 29.38 23.06 23.45
N ASN A 199 28.68 22.07 22.89
CA ASN A 199 29.09 21.38 21.67
C ASN A 199 28.15 21.67 20.50
N VAL A 200 28.74 22.08 19.37
CA VAL A 200 28.03 22.29 18.10
C VAL A 200 27.31 21.01 17.61
N GLY A 201 27.79 19.84 18.03
CA GLY A 201 27.18 18.53 17.73
C GLY A 201 25.95 18.16 18.58
N GLY A 202 25.48 19.04 19.47
CA GLY A 202 24.25 18.81 20.24
C GLY A 202 24.38 17.84 21.43
N GLY A 203 25.61 17.56 21.88
CA GLY A 203 25.92 16.76 23.07
C GLY A 203 25.78 15.25 22.89
N THR A 204 26.25 14.49 23.87
CA THR A 204 26.14 13.01 23.86
C THR A 204 24.71 12.59 24.21
N VAL A 205 24.10 11.73 23.38
CA VAL A 205 22.82 11.06 23.69
C VAL A 205 23.07 10.02 24.78
N LEU A 206 22.32 10.09 25.87
CA LEU A 206 22.44 9.19 27.01
C LEU A 206 21.49 8.01 26.87
N ALA A 207 20.23 8.32 26.61
CA ALA A 207 19.16 7.33 26.47
C ALA A 207 18.08 7.85 25.53
N THR A 208 17.31 6.93 24.96
CA THR A 208 16.07 7.27 24.27
C THR A 208 14.90 6.73 25.07
N VAL A 209 13.98 7.59 25.48
CA VAL A 209 12.76 7.20 26.17
C VAL A 209 11.57 7.39 25.25
N ALA A 210 10.63 6.45 25.30
CA ALA A 210 9.41 6.57 24.56
C ALA A 210 8.19 6.11 25.34
N ASP A 211 7.07 6.78 25.08
CA ASP A 211 5.76 6.33 25.55
C ASP A 211 5.26 5.21 24.64
N MET A 212 4.93 4.08 25.25
CA MET A 212 4.57 2.83 24.59
C MET A 212 3.19 2.32 25.02
N GLU A 213 2.43 3.07 25.84
CA GLU A 213 1.06 2.71 26.25
C GLU A 213 0.11 2.71 25.05
N GLU A 214 0.28 3.69 24.17
CA GLU A 214 -0.32 3.76 22.86
C GLU A 214 0.79 3.84 21.81
N VAL A 215 0.58 3.18 20.67
CA VAL A 215 1.56 3.11 19.59
C VAL A 215 0.93 3.49 18.26
N TYR A 216 1.74 4.05 17.39
CA TYR A 216 1.40 4.29 16.00
C TYR A 216 1.92 3.17 15.12
N VAL A 217 1.08 2.65 14.25
CA VAL A 217 1.47 1.69 13.23
C VAL A 217 1.49 2.42 11.91
N ASN A 218 2.70 2.77 11.46
CA ASN A 218 2.92 3.44 10.20
C ASN A 218 2.86 2.41 9.09
N THR A 219 1.77 2.45 8.35
CA THR A 219 1.41 1.45 7.35
C THR A 219 1.48 2.05 5.96
N ASN A 220 2.01 1.31 4.99
CA ASN A 220 2.10 1.77 3.60
C ASN A 220 1.00 1.09 2.78
N VAL A 221 -0.02 1.86 2.39
CA VAL A 221 -1.17 1.40 1.58
C VAL A 221 -0.93 1.75 0.12
N ASP A 222 -1.22 0.84 -0.80
CA ASP A 222 -1.02 1.04 -2.24
C ASP A 222 -1.97 2.11 -2.82
N GLU A 223 -1.50 2.85 -3.85
CA GLU A 223 -2.28 3.88 -4.56
C GLU A 223 -3.63 3.38 -5.08
N VAL A 224 -3.73 2.10 -5.43
CA VAL A 224 -4.99 1.50 -5.94
C VAL A 224 -6.07 1.35 -4.87
N ASP A 225 -5.68 1.30 -3.60
CA ASP A 225 -6.58 1.01 -2.48
C ASP A 225 -6.77 2.20 -1.54
N ILE A 226 -5.86 3.18 -1.55
CA ILE A 226 -5.94 4.36 -0.68
C ILE A 226 -7.24 5.16 -0.85
N GLY A 227 -7.83 5.17 -2.05
CA GLY A 227 -9.09 5.86 -2.33
C GLY A 227 -10.29 5.29 -1.55
N LYS A 228 -10.16 4.09 -0.98
CA LYS A 228 -11.19 3.44 -0.16
C LYS A 228 -10.97 3.65 1.35
N VAL A 229 -9.81 4.15 1.75
CA VAL A 229 -9.42 4.32 3.15
C VAL A 229 -9.79 5.73 3.61
N THR A 230 -10.45 5.84 4.76
CA THR A 230 -10.82 7.12 5.38
C THR A 230 -10.36 7.18 6.82
N VAL A 231 -10.10 8.40 7.31
CA VAL A 231 -9.81 8.65 8.73
C VAL A 231 -11.00 8.18 9.57
N GLY A 232 -10.70 7.52 10.70
CA GLY A 232 -11.69 6.96 11.62
C GLY A 232 -12.12 5.50 11.35
N GLN A 233 -11.63 4.88 10.27
CA GLN A 233 -11.88 3.46 10.02
C GLN A 233 -11.21 2.58 11.08
N ARG A 234 -11.88 1.47 11.43
CA ARG A 234 -11.32 0.45 12.32
C ARG A 234 -10.26 -0.34 11.57
N ALA A 235 -9.17 -0.64 12.25
CA ALA A 235 -8.10 -1.45 11.70
C ALA A 235 -7.70 -2.55 12.69
N LYS A 236 -7.52 -3.77 12.19
CA LYS A 236 -6.98 -4.89 12.94
C LYS A 236 -5.49 -4.97 12.65
N VAL A 237 -4.67 -4.84 13.69
CA VAL A 237 -3.22 -4.93 13.62
C VAL A 237 -2.77 -6.27 14.18
N VAL A 238 -1.96 -7.00 13.43
CA VAL A 238 -1.32 -8.24 13.87
C VAL A 238 0.18 -8.07 13.70
N ALA A 239 0.92 -8.16 14.80
CA ALA A 239 2.38 -8.08 14.76
C ALA A 239 2.95 -9.43 14.32
N ASP A 240 3.99 -9.42 13.49
CA ASP A 240 4.60 -10.66 12.96
C ASP A 240 5.13 -11.56 14.10
N ALA A 241 5.56 -10.96 15.21
CA ALA A 241 6.02 -11.65 16.40
C ALA A 241 4.89 -12.31 17.21
N TYR A 242 3.64 -11.88 17.01
CA TYR A 242 2.46 -12.34 17.74
C TYR A 242 1.29 -12.63 16.79
N PRO A 243 1.35 -13.68 15.96
CA PRO A 243 0.34 -13.97 14.95
C PRO A 243 -1.04 -14.31 15.52
N GLU A 244 -1.09 -14.84 16.75
CA GLU A 244 -2.34 -15.19 17.45
C GLU A 244 -2.99 -14.00 18.17
N ASP A 245 -2.22 -12.92 18.43
CA ASP A 245 -2.73 -11.73 19.11
C ASP A 245 -3.13 -10.68 18.08
N SER A 246 -4.40 -10.24 18.12
CA SER A 246 -4.86 -9.12 17.30
C SER A 246 -5.15 -7.89 18.13
N PHE A 247 -4.61 -6.75 17.71
CA PHE A 247 -4.78 -5.46 18.35
C PHE A 247 -5.71 -4.60 17.50
N MET A 248 -6.80 -4.13 18.11
CA MET A 248 -7.75 -3.23 17.44
C MET A 248 -7.25 -1.78 17.54
N GLY A 249 -7.27 -1.08 16.40
CA GLY A 249 -6.89 0.31 16.28
C GLY A 249 -7.81 1.10 15.35
N GLU A 250 -7.45 2.35 15.13
CA GLU A 250 -8.21 3.29 14.30
C GLU A 250 -7.27 4.09 13.40
N VAL A 251 -7.70 4.38 12.17
CA VAL A 251 -6.96 5.21 11.23
C VAL A 251 -6.99 6.66 11.73
N LEU A 252 -5.85 7.16 12.22
CA LEU A 252 -5.72 8.51 12.75
C LEU A 252 -5.52 9.54 11.64
N ARG A 253 -4.64 9.25 10.67
CA ARG A 253 -4.36 10.15 9.55
C ARG A 253 -3.82 9.41 8.34
N ILE A 254 -4.04 10.02 7.19
CA ILE A 254 -3.53 9.57 5.90
C ILE A 254 -2.61 10.67 5.36
N SER A 255 -1.37 10.31 5.01
CA SER A 255 -0.42 11.26 4.44
C SER A 255 -0.82 11.62 3.01
N PRO A 256 -0.93 12.90 2.63
CA PRO A 256 -1.33 13.31 1.28
C PRO A 256 -0.21 13.10 0.24
N LEU A 257 1.04 12.94 0.70
CA LEU A 257 2.20 12.72 -0.16
C LEU A 257 2.47 11.22 -0.30
N GLY A 258 2.24 10.68 -1.50
CA GLY A 258 2.65 9.33 -1.86
C GLY A 258 4.17 9.21 -2.00
N LYS A 259 4.72 8.04 -1.66
CA LYS A 259 6.13 7.69 -1.83
C LYS A 259 6.25 6.46 -2.73
N THR A 260 7.11 6.55 -3.74
CA THR A 260 7.44 5.41 -4.59
C THR A 260 8.49 4.54 -3.89
N LEU A 261 8.05 3.41 -3.34
CA LEU A 261 8.91 2.40 -2.72
C LEU A 261 8.93 1.20 -3.67
N GLN A 262 10.12 0.80 -4.14
CA GLN A 262 10.27 -0.38 -5.02
C GLN A 262 9.39 -0.32 -6.29
N ASN A 263 9.29 0.84 -6.93
CA ASN A 263 8.42 1.11 -8.10
C ASN A 263 6.91 0.95 -7.85
N VAL A 264 6.47 0.92 -6.58
CA VAL A 264 5.06 0.96 -6.18
C VAL A 264 4.81 2.27 -5.43
N THR A 265 3.82 3.05 -5.89
CA THR A 265 3.39 4.26 -5.18
C THR A 265 2.53 3.85 -3.98
N THR A 266 2.98 4.23 -2.79
CA THR A 266 2.30 3.94 -1.53
C THR A 266 2.03 5.21 -0.76
N PHE A 267 0.94 5.22 -0.01
CA PHE A 267 0.55 6.30 0.88
C PHE A 267 0.72 5.84 2.32
N ASN A 268 1.34 6.68 3.14
CA ASN A 268 1.57 6.36 4.54
C ASN A 268 0.29 6.66 5.36
N VAL A 269 -0.28 5.62 5.94
CA VAL A 269 -1.45 5.66 6.82
C VAL A 269 -1.00 5.36 8.24
N VAL A 270 -1.36 6.22 9.18
CA VAL A 270 -1.02 6.07 10.59
C VAL A 270 -2.24 5.53 11.32
N VAL A 271 -2.09 4.34 11.91
CA VAL A 271 -3.11 3.70 12.74
C VAL A 271 -2.70 3.82 14.21
N VAL A 272 -3.59 4.32 15.06
CA VAL A 272 -3.36 4.35 16.51
C VAL A 272 -3.87 3.06 17.14
N VAL A 273 -3.05 2.44 17.97
CA VAL A 273 -3.34 1.17 18.64
C VAL A 273 -2.98 1.28 20.12
N ARG A 274 -3.89 0.83 20.98
CA ARG A 274 -3.61 0.71 22.42
C ARG A 274 -2.81 -0.55 22.69
N ASN A 275 -1.63 -0.41 23.31
CA ASN A 275 -0.69 -1.49 23.56
C ASN A 275 -0.96 -2.16 24.92
N ILE A 276 -2.16 -2.72 25.06
CA ILE A 276 -2.58 -3.35 26.31
C ILE A 276 -1.66 -4.56 26.60
N GLY A 277 -0.97 -4.51 27.74
CA GLY A 277 -0.02 -5.54 28.15
C GLY A 277 1.41 -5.36 27.61
N GLY A 278 1.71 -4.27 26.90
CA GLY A 278 3.08 -3.91 26.52
C GLY A 278 3.76 -4.88 25.55
N LYS A 279 2.98 -5.68 24.81
CA LYS A 279 3.49 -6.69 23.88
C LYS A 279 4.11 -6.06 22.64
N LEU A 280 3.49 -4.99 22.11
CA LEU A 280 4.01 -4.29 20.93
C LEU A 280 5.25 -3.50 21.32
N LYS A 281 6.36 -3.73 20.61
CA LYS A 281 7.63 -3.00 20.79
C LYS A 281 7.90 -2.11 19.58
N ALA A 282 8.62 -1.03 19.81
CA ALA A 282 9.00 -0.10 18.75
C ALA A 282 9.88 -0.83 17.71
N GLY A 283 9.58 -0.61 16.43
CA GLY A 283 10.28 -1.25 15.31
C GLY A 283 9.74 -2.62 14.91
N MET A 284 8.72 -3.17 15.58
CA MET A 284 8.08 -4.40 15.12
C MET A 284 7.37 -4.19 13.77
N SER A 285 7.50 -5.16 12.87
CA SER A 285 6.68 -5.27 11.68
C SER A 285 5.27 -5.76 12.06
N ALA A 286 4.26 -5.18 11.44
CA ALA A 286 2.88 -5.57 11.63
C ALA A 286 2.10 -5.54 10.32
N SER A 287 1.19 -6.49 10.16
CA SER A 287 0.15 -6.46 9.13
C SER A 287 -1.06 -5.72 9.68
N VAL A 288 -1.59 -4.80 8.89
CA VAL A 288 -2.73 -3.97 9.23
C VAL A 288 -3.84 -4.23 8.24
N ASP A 289 -4.96 -4.76 8.72
CA ASP A 289 -6.18 -4.96 7.96
C ASP A 289 -7.16 -3.83 8.29
N ILE A 290 -7.29 -2.87 7.39
CA ILE A 290 -8.21 -1.74 7.54
C ILE A 290 -9.59 -2.15 7.05
N GLU A 291 -10.61 -2.06 7.91
CA GLU A 291 -12.00 -2.34 7.56
C GLU A 291 -12.59 -1.19 6.74
N ILE A 292 -12.76 -1.41 5.44
CA ILE A 292 -13.31 -0.41 4.52
C ILE A 292 -14.82 -0.44 4.53
N PHE A 293 -15.38 -1.65 4.52
CA PHE A 293 -16.79 -1.85 4.35
C PHE A 293 -17.26 -3.08 5.09
N ARG A 294 -18.40 -2.95 5.78
CA ARG A 294 -19.05 -4.03 6.51
C ARG A 294 -20.52 -4.08 6.12
N ARG A 295 -20.97 -5.21 5.59
CA ARG A 295 -22.39 -5.54 5.44
C ARG A 295 -22.76 -6.67 6.37
N GLN A 296 -23.83 -6.45 7.13
CA GLN A 296 -24.33 -7.45 8.05
C GLN A 296 -25.47 -8.24 7.43
N SER A 297 -25.59 -9.51 7.80
CA SER A 297 -26.72 -10.38 7.42
C SER A 297 -26.99 -10.47 5.91
N VAL A 298 -25.93 -10.56 5.10
CA VAL A 298 -26.04 -10.74 3.65
C VAL A 298 -25.93 -12.21 3.24
N VAL A 299 -26.51 -12.55 2.10
CA VAL A 299 -26.43 -13.90 1.52
C VAL A 299 -25.05 -14.06 0.89
N LEU A 300 -24.26 -15.00 1.42
CA LEU A 300 -22.87 -15.23 1.03
C LEU A 300 -22.74 -16.48 0.18
N VAL A 301 -22.01 -16.34 -0.93
CA VAL A 301 -21.64 -17.45 -1.81
C VAL A 301 -20.12 -17.49 -1.92
N PRO A 302 -19.48 -18.66 -1.72
CA PRO A 302 -18.05 -18.81 -1.93
C PRO A 302 -17.66 -18.40 -3.35
N ASN A 303 -16.60 -17.59 -3.48
CA ASN A 303 -16.12 -17.11 -4.78
C ASN A 303 -15.76 -18.24 -5.74
N GLU A 304 -15.37 -19.41 -5.22
CA GLU A 304 -15.04 -20.61 -6.01
C GLU A 304 -16.24 -21.12 -6.84
N ALA A 305 -17.46 -20.91 -6.36
CA ALA A 305 -18.70 -21.31 -7.03
C ALA A 305 -19.07 -20.39 -8.20
N LEU A 306 -18.58 -19.14 -8.18
CA LEU A 306 -18.95 -18.11 -9.14
C LEU A 306 -18.08 -18.22 -10.38
N LYS A 307 -18.70 -18.46 -11.54
CA LYS A 307 -18.01 -18.46 -12.84
C LYS A 307 -18.42 -17.27 -13.67
N ASP A 308 -17.47 -16.71 -14.42
CA ASP A 308 -17.76 -15.67 -15.40
C ASP A 308 -18.59 -16.26 -16.54
N PRO A 309 -19.76 -15.68 -16.89
CA PRO A 309 -20.60 -16.18 -17.98
C PRO A 309 -19.86 -16.27 -19.33
N LYS A 310 -18.85 -15.41 -19.52
CA LYS A 310 -18.03 -15.34 -20.73
C LYS A 310 -16.89 -16.36 -20.77
N SER A 311 -16.53 -16.98 -19.65
CA SER A 311 -15.46 -18.00 -19.59
C SER A 311 -15.91 -19.31 -20.24
N GLU A 312 -15.00 -20.13 -20.77
CA GLU A 312 -15.34 -21.44 -21.36
C GLU A 312 -16.14 -22.32 -20.37
N GLN A 313 -15.82 -22.26 -19.08
CA GLN A 313 -16.53 -22.98 -18.02
C GLN A 313 -17.93 -22.40 -17.76
N GLY A 314 -18.09 -21.08 -17.76
CA GLY A 314 -19.41 -20.43 -17.64
C GLY A 314 -20.29 -20.63 -18.87
N GLN A 315 -19.70 -20.67 -20.07
CA GLN A 315 -20.40 -21.03 -21.31
C GLN A 315 -20.80 -22.50 -21.33
N ALA A 316 -19.96 -23.42 -20.83
CA ALA A 316 -20.31 -24.83 -20.67
C ALA A 316 -21.45 -25.03 -19.65
N MET A 317 -21.44 -24.28 -18.55
CA MET A 317 -22.55 -24.26 -17.60
C MET A 317 -23.84 -23.75 -18.27
N MET A 318 -23.80 -22.61 -18.97
CA MET A 318 -24.98 -22.08 -19.65
C MET A 318 -25.42 -22.88 -20.89
N ALA A 319 -24.54 -23.69 -21.50
CA ALA A 319 -24.90 -24.56 -22.62
C ALA A 319 -25.86 -25.67 -22.18
N ASN A 320 -25.68 -26.20 -20.96
CA ASN A 320 -26.64 -27.16 -20.36
C ASN A 320 -28.03 -26.52 -20.13
N LEU A 321 -28.10 -25.20 -19.93
CA LEU A 321 -29.35 -24.44 -19.85
C LEU A 321 -30.16 -24.47 -21.17
N LYS A 322 -29.47 -24.51 -22.32
CA LYS A 322 -30.12 -24.54 -23.64
C LYS A 322 -30.67 -25.93 -23.99
N VAL A 323 -30.04 -27.00 -23.49
CA VAL A 323 -30.45 -28.40 -23.76
C VAL A 323 -31.80 -28.74 -23.09
N ASP A 324 -32.08 -28.21 -21.90
CA ASP A 324 -33.40 -28.37 -21.27
C ASP A 324 -34.47 -27.43 -21.85
N SER A 325 -34.08 -26.24 -22.33
CA SER A 325 -35.00 -25.37 -23.05
C SER A 325 -35.49 -25.98 -24.37
N THR A 326 -34.71 -26.87 -25.00
CA THR A 326 -35.15 -27.63 -26.18
C THR A 326 -36.12 -28.76 -25.85
N LYS A 327 -36.05 -29.36 -24.66
CA LYS A 327 -37.06 -30.34 -24.20
C LYS A 327 -38.38 -29.68 -23.83
N MET A 328 -38.35 -28.49 -23.21
CA MET A 328 -39.56 -27.72 -22.89
C MET A 328 -40.19 -27.04 -24.13
N LYS A 329 -39.41 -26.77 -25.18
CA LYS A 329 -39.96 -26.32 -26.48
C LYS A 329 -40.57 -27.45 -27.31
N ALA A 330 -40.11 -28.69 -27.13
CA ALA A 330 -40.67 -29.85 -27.81
C ALA A 330 -42.12 -30.17 -27.38
N GLU A 331 -42.53 -29.79 -26.17
CA GLU A 331 -43.94 -29.89 -25.73
C GLU A 331 -44.79 -28.64 -26.06
N ALA A 332 -44.16 -27.51 -26.40
CA ALA A 332 -44.84 -26.29 -26.83
C ALA A 332 -45.03 -26.18 -28.36
N GLU A 333 -44.27 -26.94 -29.16
CA GLU A 333 -44.35 -26.98 -30.62
C GLU A 333 -45.54 -27.78 -31.18
N GLN A 334 -46.28 -28.54 -30.35
CA GLN A 334 -47.54 -29.18 -30.78
C GLN A 334 -48.75 -28.25 -30.81
N LYS A 335 -48.61 -26.97 -30.42
CA LYS A 335 -49.70 -25.98 -30.45
C LYS A 335 -49.49 -24.76 -31.36
N SER A 336 -48.43 -24.71 -32.17
CA SER A 336 -48.14 -23.54 -33.02
C SER A 336 -48.00 -23.83 -34.53
N ILE A 337 -48.38 -25.02 -35.00
CA ILE A 337 -48.41 -25.36 -36.44
C ILE A 337 -49.54 -24.61 -37.21
N ALA A 338 -50.36 -23.80 -36.54
CA ALA A 338 -51.36 -22.95 -37.18
C ALA A 338 -51.00 -21.45 -37.07
N GLN A 339 -49.88 -21.04 -37.67
CA GLN A 339 -49.66 -19.70 -38.27
C GLN A 339 -48.17 -19.51 -38.63
N SER A 340 -47.73 -20.20 -39.68
CA SER A 340 -46.46 -19.89 -40.36
C SER A 340 -46.55 -20.14 -41.85
N ALA A 341 -47.58 -19.55 -42.47
CA ALA A 341 -47.57 -19.24 -43.90
C ALA A 341 -47.35 -17.73 -44.04
N ALA A 342 -46.10 -17.33 -44.27
CA ALA A 342 -45.64 -16.09 -44.94
C ALA A 342 -44.22 -15.75 -44.47
N LYS A 343 -43.21 -16.37 -45.10
CA LYS A 343 -41.85 -15.86 -45.16
C LYS A 343 -41.56 -15.53 -46.62
N GLU A 344 -41.56 -14.25 -46.96
CA GLU A 344 -40.85 -13.74 -48.12
C GLU A 344 -40.10 -12.46 -47.73
N GLY A 345 -38.85 -12.35 -48.20
CA GLY A 345 -38.12 -11.08 -48.33
C GLY A 345 -37.32 -10.61 -47.11
N LYS A 346 -36.10 -11.13 -46.93
CA LYS A 346 -35.10 -10.49 -46.06
C LYS A 346 -34.37 -9.42 -46.88
N GLU A 347 -34.77 -8.15 -46.74
CA GLU A 347 -34.07 -7.02 -47.39
C GLU A 347 -32.67 -6.79 -46.78
N MET A 348 -31.69 -6.45 -47.62
CA MET A 348 -30.34 -6.03 -47.19
C MET A 348 -30.32 -4.56 -46.71
N THR A 349 -29.53 -4.28 -45.68
CA THR A 349 -29.28 -2.93 -45.13
C THR A 349 -28.33 -2.10 -46.01
N ILE A 350 -28.39 -0.77 -45.90
CA ILE A 350 -27.60 0.18 -46.71
C ILE A 350 -26.08 -0.04 -46.57
N GLU A 351 -25.63 -0.47 -45.38
CA GLU A 351 -24.23 -0.78 -45.11
C GLU A 351 -23.76 -2.04 -45.85
N GLN A 352 -24.61 -3.07 -45.96
CA GLN A 352 -24.32 -4.31 -46.67
C GLN A 352 -24.27 -4.13 -48.20
N ILE A 353 -25.05 -3.17 -48.73
CA ILE A 353 -25.01 -2.78 -50.16
C ILE A 353 -23.71 -2.04 -50.46
N ARG A 354 -23.21 -1.21 -49.53
CA ARG A 354 -21.95 -0.46 -49.71
C ARG A 354 -20.72 -1.37 -49.67
N GLU A 355 -20.72 -2.38 -48.80
CA GLU A 355 -19.62 -3.35 -48.68
C GLU A 355 -19.49 -4.21 -49.95
N LYS A 356 -20.63 -4.66 -50.51
CA LYS A 356 -20.65 -5.36 -51.81
C LYS A 356 -20.28 -4.48 -53.00
N MET A 357 -20.48 -3.16 -52.93
CA MET A 357 -20.04 -2.21 -53.98
C MET A 357 -18.52 -1.98 -54.04
N GLN A 358 -17.78 -2.33 -52.99
CA GLN A 358 -16.32 -2.23 -52.97
C GLN A 358 -15.65 -3.41 -53.70
N SER A 359 -16.34 -4.55 -53.80
CA SER A 359 -15.85 -5.78 -54.44
C SER A 359 -16.49 -6.11 -55.79
N ALA A 360 -17.54 -5.40 -56.21
CA ALA A 360 -18.24 -5.63 -57.48
C ALA A 360 -17.70 -4.77 -58.65
N SER A 361 -17.69 -5.33 -59.87
CA SER A 361 -17.34 -4.63 -61.11
C SER A 361 -18.41 -4.85 -62.20
N GLY A 362 -18.58 -3.88 -63.11
CA GLY A 362 -19.57 -3.96 -64.20
C GLY A 362 -21.04 -3.83 -63.76
N GLU A 363 -21.94 -4.53 -64.47
CA GLU A 363 -23.41 -4.40 -64.38
C GLU A 363 -24.00 -4.62 -62.97
N GLU A 364 -23.38 -5.45 -62.13
CA GLU A 364 -23.81 -5.63 -60.73
C GLU A 364 -23.68 -4.34 -59.91
N ARG A 365 -22.65 -3.54 -60.20
CA ARG A 365 -22.40 -2.27 -59.52
C ARG A 365 -23.45 -1.22 -59.86
N ASP A 366 -23.98 -1.27 -61.08
CA ASP A 366 -25.02 -0.35 -61.54
C ASP A 366 -26.40 -0.72 -60.95
N LYS A 367 -26.70 -2.03 -60.80
CA LYS A 367 -27.90 -2.49 -60.09
C LYS A 367 -27.87 -2.14 -58.60
N LEU A 368 -26.71 -2.30 -57.94
CA LEU A 368 -26.54 -1.88 -56.54
C LEU A 368 -26.65 -0.35 -56.37
N ARG A 369 -26.14 0.44 -57.34
CA ARG A 369 -26.32 1.91 -57.35
C ARG A 369 -27.78 2.31 -57.48
N GLN A 370 -28.56 1.60 -58.29
CA GLN A 370 -29.98 1.88 -58.48
C GLN A 370 -30.79 1.58 -57.21
N GLN A 371 -30.51 0.46 -56.54
CA GLN A 371 -31.11 0.11 -55.24
C GLN A 371 -30.72 1.08 -54.12
N LEU A 372 -29.46 1.53 -54.09
CA LEU A 372 -29.00 2.54 -53.13
C LEU A 372 -29.71 3.88 -53.36
N ARG A 373 -29.94 4.26 -54.63
CA ARG A 373 -30.60 5.52 -55.01
C ARG A 373 -32.08 5.52 -54.65
N GLU A 374 -32.78 4.39 -54.82
CA GLU A 374 -34.18 4.24 -54.39
C GLU A 374 -34.31 4.29 -52.86
N LYS A 375 -33.41 3.64 -52.12
CA LYS A 375 -33.39 3.76 -50.65
C LYS A 375 -33.05 5.19 -50.21
N PHE A 376 -32.14 5.89 -50.91
CA PHE A 376 -31.79 7.30 -50.66
C PHE A 376 -32.91 8.31 -50.91
N GLN A 377 -33.93 7.96 -51.70
CA GLN A 377 -35.09 8.82 -51.95
C GLN A 377 -36.18 8.66 -50.89
N LYS A 378 -36.15 7.58 -50.10
CA LYS A 378 -37.13 7.28 -49.05
C LYS A 378 -36.72 7.78 -47.65
N LEU A 379 -35.56 8.44 -47.50
CA LEU A 379 -35.09 9.01 -46.22
C LEU A 379 -35.67 10.40 -45.94
N SER A 380 -35.83 10.71 -44.65
CA SER A 380 -36.25 12.03 -44.15
C SER A 380 -35.19 13.11 -44.47
N PRO A 381 -35.58 14.40 -44.65
CA PRO A 381 -34.64 15.50 -44.88
C PRO A 381 -33.51 15.61 -43.85
N GLU A 382 -33.80 15.32 -42.57
CA GLU A 382 -32.82 15.39 -41.47
C GLU A 382 -31.78 14.25 -41.53
N GLU A 383 -32.19 13.05 -41.94
CA GLU A 383 -31.29 11.89 -42.07
C GLU A 383 -30.36 12.04 -43.29
N ARG A 384 -30.84 12.71 -44.34
CA ARG A 384 -30.06 13.08 -45.53
C ARG A 384 -28.95 14.07 -45.20
N GLN A 385 -29.23 15.03 -44.31
CA GLN A 385 -28.28 16.06 -43.90
C GLN A 385 -27.21 15.50 -42.96
N LYS A 386 -27.60 14.61 -42.03
CA LYS A 386 -26.65 13.86 -41.18
C LYS A 386 -25.70 13.00 -42.01
N MET A 387 -26.22 12.26 -43.01
CA MET A 387 -25.37 11.47 -43.91
C MET A 387 -24.47 12.34 -44.81
N MET A 388 -24.91 13.49 -45.32
CA MET A 388 -24.03 14.38 -46.09
C MET A 388 -22.90 14.99 -45.25
N SER A 389 -23.17 15.33 -43.97
CA SER A 389 -22.15 15.86 -43.05
C SER A 389 -21.10 14.82 -42.62
N GLN A 390 -21.47 13.55 -42.57
CA GLN A 390 -20.60 12.47 -42.09
C GLN A 390 -19.71 11.88 -43.20
N PHE A 391 -20.05 12.12 -44.46
CA PHE A 391 -19.35 11.55 -45.63
C PHE A 391 -18.89 12.59 -46.67
N GLY A 392 -19.15 13.88 -46.44
CA GLY A 392 -18.70 14.99 -47.29
C GLY A 392 -17.27 15.45 -46.97
N GLY A 393 -16.28 14.67 -47.41
CA GLY A 393 -14.87 15.06 -47.31
C GLY A 393 -14.09 14.60 -48.54
N ARG A 394 -13.64 15.58 -49.33
CA ARG A 394 -12.67 15.50 -50.44
C ARG A 394 -13.25 15.32 -51.85
N MET A 395 -13.79 16.41 -52.38
CA MET A 395 -13.84 16.69 -53.82
C MET A 395 -13.65 18.20 -54.08
N GLY A 396 -12.72 18.52 -55.00
CA GLY A 396 -12.49 19.87 -55.56
C GLY A 396 -11.59 20.75 -54.71
N GLY A 397 -10.63 21.53 -55.22
CA GLY A 397 -10.22 21.87 -56.58
C GLY A 397 -9.16 22.99 -56.43
N GLY A 398 -8.18 23.06 -57.32
CA GLY A 398 -7.15 24.10 -57.26
C GLY A 398 -7.66 25.44 -57.79
N GLN A 399 -7.20 26.56 -57.22
CA GLN A 399 -6.67 27.72 -57.95
C GLN A 399 -6.02 28.76 -57.02
N ARG A 400 -5.16 29.57 -57.65
CA ARG A 400 -4.32 30.70 -57.20
C ARG A 400 -4.98 31.82 -56.39
N GLY A 401 -4.15 32.57 -55.67
CA GLY A 401 -4.34 33.96 -55.23
C GLY A 401 -3.63 34.22 -53.89
N GLU A 402 -2.36 34.63 -53.84
CA GLU A 402 -1.84 36.03 -53.89
C GLU A 402 -2.20 36.89 -52.67
N GLY A 403 -1.17 37.36 -51.95
CA GLY A 403 -1.19 38.55 -51.08
C GLY A 403 -1.32 38.32 -49.56
N GLY A 404 -0.33 38.74 -48.79
CA GLY A 404 -0.49 38.92 -47.33
C GLY A 404 0.84 38.92 -46.56
N GLN A 405 1.28 40.12 -46.19
CA GLN A 405 2.59 40.47 -45.65
C GLN A 405 2.60 40.51 -44.10
N GLY A 406 3.76 40.24 -43.48
CA GLY A 406 4.08 40.55 -42.08
C GLY A 406 4.08 39.32 -41.15
N GLY A 407 5.01 39.12 -40.21
CA GLY A 407 6.16 39.88 -39.79
C GLY A 407 6.88 39.09 -38.67
N PHE A 408 8.21 39.15 -38.72
CA PHE A 408 9.24 39.02 -37.66
C PHE A 408 9.06 38.20 -36.36
N SER A 409 10.23 37.66 -35.99
CA SER A 409 10.73 37.27 -34.66
C SER A 409 10.50 35.80 -34.29
N GLY A 410 11.50 34.99 -33.93
CA GLY A 410 12.90 35.24 -33.56
C GLY A 410 13.35 34.12 -32.61
N GLY A 411 14.60 33.66 -32.75
CA GLY A 411 15.29 32.75 -31.81
C GLY A 411 14.97 31.27 -32.03
N GLY A 412 15.90 30.36 -32.31
CA GLY A 412 17.30 30.29 -31.89
C GLY A 412 17.41 29.42 -30.63
N GLY A 413 17.77 28.15 -30.79
CA GLY A 413 17.98 27.24 -29.66
C GLY A 413 18.25 25.79 -30.05
N MET A 414 19.52 25.47 -30.29
CA MET A 414 20.06 24.11 -30.33
C MET A 414 19.88 23.39 -28.99
N ALA A 415 19.63 22.08 -29.01
CA ALA A 415 20.45 21.04 -28.37
C ALA A 415 19.62 19.79 -27.99
N GLY A 416 20.25 18.62 -28.16
CA GLY A 416 20.00 17.48 -27.27
C GLY A 416 19.21 16.32 -27.86
N GLY A 417 19.73 15.68 -28.91
CA GLY A 417 19.34 14.33 -29.27
C GLY A 417 19.86 13.33 -28.22
N GLY A 418 18.95 12.77 -27.43
CA GLY A 418 19.18 11.66 -26.52
C GLY A 418 18.19 10.54 -26.83
N THR A 419 18.67 9.51 -27.51
CA THR A 419 17.96 8.29 -27.88
C THR A 419 17.62 7.47 -26.62
N MET A 420 16.33 7.41 -26.27
CA MET A 420 15.80 6.42 -25.32
C MET A 420 15.40 5.16 -26.08
N SER A 421 16.17 4.09 -25.86
CA SER A 421 15.86 2.73 -26.28
C SER A 421 14.76 2.18 -25.38
N GLY A 422 13.58 1.94 -25.95
CA GLY A 422 12.43 1.36 -25.29
C GLY A 422 12.61 -0.15 -25.08
N GLY A 423 12.68 -0.57 -23.82
CA GLY A 423 12.46 -1.94 -23.39
C GLY A 423 11.08 -2.04 -22.77
N ASP A 424 10.05 -2.32 -23.60
CA ASP A 424 8.70 -2.60 -23.15
C ASP A 424 8.64 -4.02 -22.56
N GLY A 425 8.69 -4.07 -21.22
CA GLY A 425 8.54 -5.29 -20.43
C GLY A 425 7.29 -5.20 -19.57
N THR A 426 6.10 -5.23 -20.18
CA THR A 426 4.84 -5.41 -19.46
C THR A 426 4.85 -6.74 -18.70
N ARG A 427 5.13 -6.67 -17.39
CA ARG A 427 4.82 -7.74 -16.44
C ARG A 427 3.35 -7.65 -16.03
N PRO A 428 2.67 -8.78 -15.81
CA PRO A 428 1.24 -8.79 -15.51
C PRO A 428 0.96 -8.05 -14.20
N ARG A 429 0.06 -7.05 -14.26
CA ARG A 429 -0.54 -6.39 -13.09
C ARG A 429 -1.09 -7.46 -12.17
N ARG A 430 -0.63 -7.51 -10.91
CA ARG A 430 -1.40 -8.16 -9.85
C ARG A 430 -2.72 -7.40 -9.73
N GLN A 431 -3.80 -8.02 -10.17
CA GLN A 431 -5.15 -7.51 -9.94
C GLN A 431 -5.39 -7.47 -8.43
N SER A 432 -5.66 -6.28 -7.93
CA SER A 432 -6.30 -6.07 -6.63
C SER A 432 -7.54 -6.97 -6.56
N GLN A 433 -7.59 -7.89 -5.61
CA GLN A 433 -8.71 -8.84 -5.45
C GLN A 433 -9.94 -8.21 -4.79
N VAL A 434 -9.87 -6.95 -4.38
CA VAL A 434 -11.01 -6.22 -3.81
C VAL A 434 -11.78 -5.54 -4.94
N SER A 435 -12.94 -6.09 -5.27
CA SER A 435 -13.87 -5.52 -6.25
C SER A 435 -14.36 -4.14 -5.81
N ASN A 436 -14.72 -3.29 -6.78
CA ASN A 436 -15.37 -2.01 -6.47
C ASN A 436 -16.65 -2.30 -5.68
N ILE A 437 -16.80 -1.67 -4.51
CA ILE A 437 -17.84 -1.95 -3.52
C ILE A 437 -19.27 -1.78 -4.09
N ASN A 438 -19.40 -0.98 -5.16
CA ASN A 438 -20.67 -0.71 -5.86
C ASN A 438 -20.79 -1.38 -7.23
N GLU A 439 -19.82 -2.21 -7.65
CA GLU A 439 -19.83 -2.86 -8.95
C GLU A 439 -20.63 -4.17 -8.86
N THR A 440 -21.81 -4.19 -9.45
CA THR A 440 -22.61 -5.42 -9.58
C THR A 440 -22.11 -6.25 -10.75
N LYS A 441 -21.81 -7.54 -10.50
CA LYS A 441 -21.34 -8.47 -11.53
C LYS A 441 -22.33 -9.60 -11.72
N GLU A 442 -22.55 -9.97 -12.97
CA GLU A 442 -23.31 -11.18 -13.31
C GLU A 442 -22.37 -12.37 -13.31
N ARG A 443 -22.77 -13.43 -12.60
CA ARG A 443 -22.03 -14.68 -12.42
C ARG A 443 -22.97 -15.85 -12.67
N VAL A 444 -22.40 -17.00 -13.04
CA VAL A 444 -23.14 -18.25 -13.18
C VAL A 444 -22.74 -19.18 -12.04
N VAL A 445 -23.73 -19.76 -11.38
CA VAL A 445 -23.55 -20.77 -10.31
C VAL A 445 -24.40 -21.98 -10.66
N MET A 446 -23.90 -23.18 -10.38
CA MET A 446 -24.68 -24.42 -10.52
C MET A 446 -25.40 -24.69 -9.20
N VAL A 447 -26.73 -24.66 -9.22
CA VAL A 447 -27.59 -24.89 -8.07
C VAL A 447 -28.18 -26.29 -8.16
N LYS A 448 -28.17 -27.03 -7.06
CA LYS A 448 -28.77 -28.35 -6.98
C LYS A 448 -30.29 -28.21 -6.84
N GLU A 449 -31.03 -28.74 -7.79
CA GLU A 449 -32.48 -28.86 -7.75
C GLU A 449 -32.82 -30.35 -7.86
N GLY A 450 -33.15 -30.99 -6.72
CA GLY A 450 -33.34 -32.44 -6.65
C GLY A 450 -32.03 -33.21 -6.86
N ASP A 451 -31.95 -33.98 -7.94
CA ASP A 451 -30.80 -34.84 -8.31
C ASP A 451 -29.96 -34.24 -9.46
N THR A 452 -30.32 -33.06 -9.96
CA THR A 452 -29.62 -32.38 -11.06
C THR A 452 -29.07 -31.02 -10.64
N PHE A 453 -28.02 -30.57 -11.33
CA PHE A 453 -27.45 -29.24 -11.14
C PHE A 453 -27.88 -28.34 -12.29
N VAL A 454 -28.62 -27.28 -11.96
CA VAL A 454 -29.13 -26.31 -12.92
C VAL A 454 -28.27 -25.05 -12.86
N PRO A 455 -27.75 -24.55 -13.99
CA PRO A 455 -27.05 -23.27 -14.02
C PRO A 455 -28.04 -22.13 -13.72
N ARG A 456 -27.69 -21.26 -12.79
CA ARG A 456 -28.47 -20.07 -12.48
C ARG A 456 -27.59 -18.84 -12.63
N LEU A 457 -28.11 -17.84 -13.33
CA LEU A 457 -27.49 -16.52 -13.39
C LEU A 457 -27.77 -15.80 -12.08
N VAL A 458 -26.73 -15.32 -11.43
CA VAL A 458 -26.80 -14.64 -10.14
C VAL A 458 -26.11 -13.29 -10.25
N ARG A 459 -26.70 -12.29 -9.61
CA ARG A 459 -26.07 -10.98 -9.48
C ARG A 459 -25.39 -10.90 -8.14
N VAL A 460 -24.08 -10.67 -8.19
CA VAL A 460 -23.25 -10.51 -7.00
C VAL A 460 -22.78 -9.07 -6.88
N GLY A 461 -22.71 -8.60 -5.64
CA GLY A 461 -22.26 -7.27 -5.27
C GLY A 461 -20.80 -7.29 -4.79
N ALA A 462 -20.57 -6.69 -3.63
CA ALA A 462 -19.26 -6.67 -3.00
C ALA A 462 -18.76 -8.10 -2.73
N SER A 463 -17.46 -8.31 -2.88
CA SER A 463 -16.82 -9.60 -2.62
C SER A 463 -15.51 -9.40 -1.89
N ASN A 464 -15.24 -10.25 -0.89
CA ASN A 464 -13.92 -10.38 -0.28
C ASN A 464 -13.15 -11.55 -0.94
N PHE A 465 -12.09 -12.06 -0.31
CA PHE A 465 -11.30 -13.17 -0.86
C PHE A 465 -12.10 -14.49 -0.94
N ASP A 466 -12.91 -14.78 0.07
CA ASP A 466 -13.58 -16.06 0.22
C ASP A 466 -15.02 -16.07 -0.31
N TYR A 467 -15.76 -14.98 -0.12
CA TYR A 467 -17.19 -14.88 -0.38
C TYR A 467 -17.57 -13.63 -1.18
N ALA A 468 -18.65 -13.75 -1.94
CA ALA A 468 -19.36 -12.62 -2.53
C ALA A 468 -20.77 -12.50 -1.95
N GLU A 469 -21.25 -11.27 -1.84
CA GLU A 469 -22.64 -10.97 -1.55
C GLU A 469 -23.51 -11.28 -2.77
N VAL A 470 -24.58 -12.02 -2.56
CA VAL A 470 -25.64 -12.23 -3.57
C VAL A 470 -26.71 -11.16 -3.40
N LEU A 471 -26.98 -10.44 -4.49
CA LEU A 471 -28.07 -9.47 -4.57
C LEU A 471 -29.34 -10.11 -5.13
N GLU A 472 -29.21 -10.92 -6.18
CA GLU A 472 -30.34 -11.60 -6.83
C GLU A 472 -29.94 -13.01 -7.32
N GLY A 473 -30.88 -13.96 -7.25
CA GLY A 473 -30.76 -15.29 -7.87
C GLY A 473 -30.51 -16.47 -6.92
N LEU A 474 -30.04 -16.24 -5.69
CA LEU A 474 -29.88 -17.31 -4.68
C LEU A 474 -30.48 -16.91 -3.33
N LYS A 475 -30.92 -17.91 -2.57
CA LYS A 475 -31.44 -17.76 -1.21
C LYS A 475 -30.57 -18.52 -0.22
N GLU A 476 -30.68 -18.14 1.04
CA GLU A 476 -30.08 -18.87 2.15
C GLU A 476 -30.59 -20.32 2.15
N GLY A 477 -29.67 -21.28 2.30
CA GLY A 477 -29.96 -22.71 2.27
C GLY A 477 -29.88 -23.37 0.89
N ASP A 478 -29.76 -22.60 -0.20
CA ASP A 478 -29.55 -23.16 -1.54
C ASP A 478 -28.26 -24.00 -1.57
N GLU A 479 -28.33 -25.19 -2.16
CA GLU A 479 -27.22 -26.12 -2.29
C GLU A 479 -26.51 -25.87 -3.63
N ILE A 480 -25.27 -25.39 -3.59
CA ILE A 480 -24.52 -25.00 -4.80
C ILE A 480 -23.29 -25.87 -5.00
N GLN A 481 -22.97 -26.10 -6.27
CA GLN A 481 -21.82 -26.89 -6.68
C GLN A 481 -20.58 -26.01 -6.73
N VAL A 482 -19.56 -26.39 -5.96
CA VAL A 482 -18.23 -25.80 -6.03
C VAL A 482 -17.34 -26.73 -6.83
N THR A 483 -16.93 -26.27 -8.00
CA THR A 483 -15.93 -26.95 -8.81
C THR A 483 -14.55 -26.44 -8.39
N THR A 484 -13.91 -27.11 -7.44
CA THR A 484 -12.54 -26.80 -7.06
C THR A 484 -11.62 -27.14 -8.23
N ILE A 485 -10.96 -26.14 -8.80
CA ILE A 485 -9.77 -26.39 -9.62
C ILE A 485 -8.68 -26.77 -8.62
N SER A 486 -8.25 -28.04 -8.60
CA SER A 486 -7.15 -28.49 -7.74
C SER A 486 -5.98 -27.51 -7.87
N ARG A 487 -5.33 -27.11 -6.76
CA ARG A 487 -4.17 -26.20 -6.76
C ARG A 487 -3.10 -26.58 -7.79
N ALA A 488 -2.96 -27.87 -8.07
CA ALA A 488 -2.09 -28.42 -9.12
C ALA A 488 -2.44 -27.94 -10.54
N LYS A 489 -3.71 -27.75 -10.87
CA LYS A 489 -4.17 -27.33 -12.21
C LYS A 489 -4.01 -25.83 -12.43
N LEU A 490 -4.25 -25.02 -11.40
CA LEU A 490 -3.96 -23.58 -11.41
C LEU A 490 -2.45 -23.30 -11.50
N ALA A 491 -1.63 -24.09 -10.78
CA ALA A 491 -0.17 -24.05 -10.89
C ALA A 491 0.33 -24.54 -12.27
N ALA A 492 -0.29 -25.60 -12.82
CA ALA A 492 0.03 -26.10 -14.15
C ALA A 492 -0.37 -25.12 -15.27
N GLU A 493 -1.51 -24.45 -15.16
CA GLU A 493 -1.94 -23.40 -16.10
C GLU A 493 -0.99 -22.19 -16.04
N GLN A 494 -0.64 -21.73 -14.84
CA GLN A 494 0.37 -20.66 -14.68
C GLN A 494 1.76 -21.07 -15.20
N MET A 495 2.16 -22.33 -15.03
CA MET A 495 3.41 -22.85 -15.57
C MET A 495 3.37 -22.98 -17.10
N ASN A 496 2.24 -23.38 -17.66
CA ASN A 496 2.04 -23.54 -19.10
C ASN A 496 1.93 -22.17 -19.81
N GLU A 497 1.34 -21.16 -19.15
CA GLU A 497 1.38 -19.77 -19.62
C GLU A 497 2.79 -19.20 -19.63
N ARG A 498 3.60 -19.49 -18.60
CA ARG A 498 5.03 -19.14 -18.58
C ARG A 498 5.80 -19.83 -19.70
N MET A 499 5.54 -21.11 -19.97
CA MET A 499 6.16 -21.87 -21.06
C MET A 499 5.78 -21.32 -22.44
N ARG A 500 4.52 -20.90 -22.63
CA ARG A 500 4.04 -20.25 -23.87
C ARG A 500 4.67 -18.88 -24.09
N SER A 501 4.87 -18.09 -23.02
CA SER A 501 5.58 -16.81 -23.13
C SER A 501 7.07 -16.95 -23.45
N ASN A 502 7.67 -18.12 -23.17
CA ASN A 502 9.10 -18.36 -23.36
C ASN A 502 9.44 -19.12 -24.66
N THR A 503 8.45 -19.53 -25.46
CA THR A 503 8.65 -20.30 -26.70
C THR A 503 8.53 -19.47 -27.98
N GLY A 504 8.48 -18.13 -27.86
CA GLY A 504 8.41 -17.18 -28.97
C GLY A 504 9.75 -16.53 -29.38
N LEU A 505 10.85 -17.29 -29.44
CA LEU A 505 12.11 -16.85 -30.05
C LEU A 505 12.62 -17.95 -30.99
N GLY A 506 12.07 -17.94 -32.21
CA GLY A 506 12.46 -18.81 -33.32
C GLY A 506 13.73 -18.30 -34.01
N GLY A 507 14.58 -19.25 -34.41
CA GLY A 507 15.97 -19.04 -34.80
C GLY A 507 16.21 -18.31 -36.13
N VAL A 508 17.46 -17.86 -36.29
CA VAL A 508 18.09 -17.61 -37.59
C VAL A 508 19.41 -18.39 -37.64
N ALA A 509 19.56 -19.10 -38.76
CA ALA A 509 20.59 -20.07 -39.08
C ALA A 509 22.00 -19.48 -39.20
N GLY A 510 22.99 -20.34 -38.94
CA GLY A 510 24.41 -20.04 -39.00
C GLY A 510 24.99 -19.85 -40.40
N GLY A 511 26.12 -19.16 -40.43
CA GLY A 511 27.02 -19.04 -41.58
C GLY A 511 28.16 -18.08 -41.25
N GLY A 512 29.38 -18.59 -41.07
CA GLY A 512 30.56 -17.75 -40.87
C GLY A 512 31.77 -18.53 -40.38
N GLY A 513 32.50 -19.13 -41.31
CA GLY A 513 33.80 -19.75 -41.05
C GLY A 513 34.89 -18.72 -40.72
N GLY A 514 35.82 -19.12 -39.86
CA GLY A 514 37.05 -18.38 -39.56
C GLY A 514 38.17 -19.36 -39.26
N ARG A 515 39.18 -19.38 -40.15
CA ARG A 515 40.42 -20.15 -40.05
C ARG A 515 41.35 -19.59 -38.96
N PRO A 516 42.31 -20.40 -38.47
CA PRO A 516 43.19 -20.02 -37.37
C PRO A 516 44.44 -19.27 -37.88
N HIS A 517 44.89 -18.28 -37.11
CA HIS A 517 46.29 -17.89 -36.95
C HIS A 517 46.50 -17.29 -35.56
#